data_AF-Q7NFR8-F1
#
_entry.id   AF-Q7NFR8-F1
#
_cell.length_a   1.000
_cell.length_b   1.000
_cell.length_c   1.000
_cell.angle_alpha   90.00
_cell.angle_beta   90.00
_cell.angle_gamma   90.00
#
_symmetry.space_group_name_H-M   'P 1'
#
loop_
_entity.id
_entity.type
_entity.pdbx_description
1 polymer ?
#
loop_
_entity_poly.entity_id
_entity_poly.type
_entity_poly.pdbx_seq_one_letter_code
_entity_poly.pdbx_strand_id
1 'polypeptide(L)'
;MRPLNPLSVPLAVLAAAVVLVGLRLAGLSPWVAIPLGVLAAWVFAPLLAKRRGGVNPALERELEAARTRARELAQKADGLYTEAFGLLAAPAQVEALGIVQHACNRVRDLPARVEQLSARLQGEDSLLCAEELEAQLREVERRAEGRRGAAREQLDGLSVSLRRNIGLAREGRDVRLGQVAALATLILDTAGALQAIQNRLRTADLPQLDDLRSLDEQLSALAQNVELLVAEPEPATQLQPKQERRTFLVSAAIAGAALALSFAPLPGPKRTLIVVSGTELAEPLQALKAAFERERPDIALELKFQGSQDIVNRFIDEKNTFTPAVLIPANGEVLEELAERRRAQGGEEVFYEPPRPVAKTVLVAIAWPERARVLFPDGRFGWDRLERALAAKSWAQLGAPAAWGSFDFAMSDPTRSSSGQLTLALFAADKTAIGPGSAAVQERVALLRRSVYQPPRSTDVLLQEFIARGPNDADVATVYESVALYRWEQSAANQGKPYGIFYLDPTFETVSTAAIVRRDVDSGAAEAARTFVDFLVQPKQQAVFVRHGFRPVAGNLDVGSVDGSPWRQGIPGAQSRLQARVLPPPNSAVLAELRRLWERAQ
;
A
#
# COMPACT_ATOMS: atom_id res chain seq x y z
N MET A 1 -48.52 33.47 -14.13
CA MET A 1 -47.30 33.05 -13.40
C MET A 1 -46.11 33.75 -14.04
N ARG A 2 -45.32 34.55 -13.31
CA ARG A 2 -44.08 35.12 -13.87
C ARG A 2 -43.06 33.99 -14.01
N PRO A 3 -42.40 33.80 -15.17
CA PRO A 3 -41.33 32.81 -15.27
C PRO A 3 -40.23 33.16 -14.25
N LEU A 4 -39.84 32.19 -13.42
CA LEU A 4 -38.68 32.35 -12.54
C LEU A 4 -37.44 32.53 -13.42
N ASN A 5 -36.65 33.57 -13.14
CA ASN A 5 -35.39 33.78 -13.81
C ASN A 5 -34.41 32.66 -13.39
N PRO A 6 -33.93 31.78 -14.29
CA PRO A 6 -33.01 30.70 -13.91
C PRO A 6 -31.70 31.21 -13.30
N LEU A 7 -31.30 32.45 -13.60
CA LEU A 7 -30.11 33.08 -13.00
C LEU A 7 -30.29 33.44 -11.52
N SER A 8 -31.51 33.46 -10.98
CA SER A 8 -31.74 33.63 -9.54
C SER A 8 -31.66 32.32 -8.75
N VAL A 9 -31.48 31.17 -9.43
CA VAL A 9 -31.39 29.83 -8.83
C VAL A 9 -30.06 29.16 -9.24
N PRO A 10 -28.95 29.36 -8.51
CA PRO A 10 -27.63 28.86 -8.89
C PRO A 10 -27.58 27.34 -9.17
N LEU A 11 -28.38 26.56 -8.43
CA LEU A 11 -28.53 25.12 -8.63
C LEU A 11 -29.13 24.75 -9.99
N ALA A 12 -30.03 25.57 -10.54
CA ALA A 12 -30.58 25.35 -11.87
C ALA A 12 -29.53 25.61 -12.95
N VAL A 13 -28.69 26.65 -12.76
CA VAL A 13 -27.54 26.95 -13.63
C VAL A 13 -26.48 25.85 -13.54
N LEU A 14 -26.23 25.31 -12.34
CA LEU A 14 -25.33 24.17 -12.15
C LEU A 14 -25.87 22.89 -12.81
N ALA A 15 -27.16 22.58 -12.64
CA ALA A 15 -27.79 21.43 -13.29
C ALA A 15 -27.72 21.54 -14.82
N ALA A 16 -27.96 22.74 -15.35
CA ALA A 16 -27.75 23.04 -16.76
C ALA A 16 -26.30 22.85 -17.21
N ALA A 17 -25.32 23.28 -16.40
CA ALA A 17 -23.90 23.06 -16.66
C ALA A 17 -23.53 21.56 -16.66
N VAL A 18 -24.11 20.76 -15.76
CA VAL A 18 -23.92 19.31 -15.74
C VAL A 18 -24.50 18.66 -17.00
N VAL A 19 -25.70 19.05 -17.43
CA VAL A 19 -26.29 18.56 -18.69
C VAL A 19 -25.42 18.94 -19.89
N LEU A 20 -24.93 20.18 -19.94
CA LEU A 20 -24.02 20.67 -20.96
C LEU A 20 -22.74 19.81 -21.05
N VAL A 21 -22.10 19.54 -19.91
CA VAL A 21 -20.89 18.69 -19.83
C VAL A 21 -21.21 17.24 -20.19
N GLY A 22 -22.34 16.70 -19.74
CA GLY A 22 -22.80 15.35 -20.08
C GLY A 22 -23.03 15.16 -21.58
N LEU A 23 -23.65 16.14 -22.24
CA LEU A 23 -23.82 16.14 -23.69
C LEU A 23 -22.48 16.20 -24.44
N ARG A 24 -21.49 16.94 -23.91
CA ARG A 24 -20.12 16.96 -24.45
C ARG A 24 -19.40 15.62 -24.29
N LEU A 25 -19.56 14.95 -23.15
CA LEU A 25 -19.03 13.60 -22.91
C LEU A 25 -19.70 12.55 -23.82
N ALA A 26 -20.95 12.76 -24.20
CA ALA A 26 -21.67 11.93 -25.18
C ALA A 26 -21.27 12.22 -26.65
N GLY A 27 -20.26 13.07 -26.88
CA GLY A 27 -19.73 13.35 -28.21
C GLY A 27 -20.48 14.44 -29.01
N LEU A 28 -21.43 15.14 -28.41
CA LEU A 28 -22.14 16.23 -29.10
C LEU A 28 -21.22 17.45 -29.29
N SER A 29 -21.39 18.12 -30.43
CA SER A 29 -20.65 19.35 -30.73
C SER A 29 -21.09 20.50 -29.80
N PRO A 30 -20.19 21.46 -29.48
CA PRO A 30 -20.53 22.61 -28.62
C PRO A 30 -21.76 23.39 -29.12
N TRP A 31 -21.94 23.50 -30.43
CA TRP A 31 -23.05 24.21 -31.06
C TRP A 31 -24.42 23.58 -30.79
N VAL A 32 -24.48 22.29 -30.50
CA VAL A 32 -25.72 21.58 -30.14
C VAL A 32 -25.88 21.48 -28.61
N ALA A 33 -24.78 21.29 -27.88
CA ALA A 33 -24.81 21.16 -26.43
C ALA A 33 -25.24 22.46 -25.72
N ILE A 34 -24.80 23.63 -26.19
CA ILE A 34 -25.07 24.93 -25.56
C ILE A 34 -26.58 25.26 -25.52
N PRO A 35 -27.34 25.21 -26.63
CA PRO A 35 -28.78 25.47 -26.61
C PRO A 35 -29.56 24.51 -25.69
N LEU A 36 -29.17 23.24 -25.66
CA LEU A 36 -29.78 22.23 -24.79
C LEU A 36 -29.50 22.48 -23.31
N GLY A 37 -28.29 22.92 -22.96
CA GLY A 37 -27.94 23.36 -21.61
C GLY A 37 -28.78 24.55 -21.15
N VAL A 38 -29.00 25.54 -22.01
CA VAL A 38 -29.85 26.70 -21.70
C VAL A 38 -31.31 26.28 -21.47
N LEU A 39 -31.85 25.40 -22.31
CA LEU A 39 -33.18 24.81 -22.13
C LEU A 39 -33.31 24.06 -20.79
N ALA A 40 -32.28 23.29 -20.42
CA ALA A 40 -32.24 22.59 -19.14
C ALA A 40 -32.32 23.56 -17.95
N ALA A 41 -31.65 24.71 -18.01
CA ALA A 41 -31.70 25.72 -16.93
C ALA A 41 -33.13 26.21 -16.66
N TRP A 42 -33.91 26.42 -17.72
CA TRP A 42 -35.30 26.86 -17.64
C TRP A 42 -36.24 25.78 -17.09
N VAL A 43 -35.98 24.51 -17.42
CA VAL A 43 -36.76 23.37 -16.90
C VAL A 43 -36.42 23.09 -15.43
N PHE A 44 -35.14 23.16 -15.06
CA PHE A 44 -34.69 22.86 -13.70
C PHE A 44 -34.96 23.98 -12.69
N ALA A 45 -35.07 25.24 -13.12
CA ALA A 45 -35.37 26.36 -12.22
C ALA A 45 -36.63 26.17 -11.35
N PRO A 46 -37.81 25.82 -11.89
CA PRO A 46 -39.01 25.57 -11.07
C PRO A 46 -38.93 24.25 -10.27
N LEU A 47 -38.24 23.22 -10.76
CA LEU A 47 -38.10 21.92 -10.09
C LEU A 47 -37.16 21.98 -8.88
N LEU A 48 -36.05 22.72 -9.01
CA LEU A 48 -35.02 22.83 -7.97
C LEU A 48 -35.32 23.93 -6.96
N ALA A 49 -36.08 24.96 -7.34
CA ALA A 49 -36.66 25.89 -6.37
C ALA A 49 -37.56 25.17 -5.34
N LYS A 50 -38.16 24.03 -5.72
CA LYS A 50 -39.00 23.18 -4.87
C LYS A 50 -38.22 22.12 -4.05
N ARG A 51 -36.91 21.93 -4.29
CA ARG A 51 -36.06 20.86 -3.70
C ARG A 51 -35.01 21.35 -2.70
N ARG A 52 -35.13 22.56 -2.15
CA ARG A 52 -34.17 23.15 -1.19
C ARG A 52 -34.01 22.40 0.16
N GLY A 53 -34.68 21.26 0.38
CA GLY A 53 -34.62 20.46 1.61
C GLY A 53 -34.33 18.96 1.41
N GLY A 54 -33.38 18.57 0.55
CA GLY A 54 -33.02 17.15 0.37
C GLY A 54 -31.83 16.70 1.25
N VAL A 55 -32.02 15.63 2.05
CA VAL A 55 -31.02 15.01 2.94
C VAL A 55 -29.83 14.43 2.16
N ASN A 56 -28.60 14.67 2.64
CA ASN A 56 -27.36 14.18 2.04
C ASN A 56 -27.13 12.70 2.40
N PRO A 57 -27.09 11.75 1.43
CA PRO A 57 -26.96 10.32 1.70
C PRO A 57 -25.59 9.91 2.28
N ALA A 58 -24.57 10.77 2.17
CA ALA A 58 -23.30 10.54 2.87
C ALA A 58 -23.42 10.88 4.37
N LEU A 59 -24.13 11.96 4.71
CA LEU A 59 -24.40 12.35 6.09
C LEU A 59 -25.26 11.30 6.80
N GLU A 60 -26.26 10.76 6.11
CA GLU A 60 -27.13 9.71 6.66
C GLU A 60 -26.37 8.42 6.98
N ARG A 61 -25.44 8.01 6.11
CA ARG A 61 -24.56 6.85 6.37
C ARG A 61 -23.64 7.06 7.56
N GLU A 62 -23.04 8.24 7.69
CA GLU A 62 -22.18 8.55 8.84
C GLU A 62 -22.97 8.65 10.15
N LEU A 63 -24.20 9.18 10.10
CA LEU A 63 -25.10 9.22 11.26
C LEU A 63 -25.50 7.82 11.72
N GLU A 64 -25.84 6.92 10.80
CA GLU A 64 -26.12 5.52 11.11
C GLU A 64 -24.88 4.79 11.68
N ALA A 65 -23.70 5.07 11.15
CA ALA A 65 -22.45 4.54 11.69
C ALA A 65 -22.19 5.03 13.12
N ALA A 66 -22.38 6.33 13.38
CA ALA A 66 -22.22 6.92 14.70
C ALA A 66 -23.23 6.35 15.71
N ARG A 67 -24.50 6.17 15.31
CA ARG A 67 -25.56 5.54 16.12
C ARG A 67 -25.19 4.12 16.51
N THR A 68 -24.78 3.32 15.54
CA THR A 68 -24.41 1.91 15.76
C THR A 68 -23.25 1.81 16.73
N ARG A 69 -22.19 2.59 16.52
CA ARG A 69 -21.01 2.61 17.40
C ARG A 69 -21.31 3.11 18.81
N ALA A 70 -22.18 4.11 18.96
CA ALA A 70 -22.58 4.59 20.29
C ALA A 70 -23.32 3.50 21.09
N ARG A 71 -24.19 2.71 20.43
CA ARG A 71 -24.89 1.58 21.06
C ARG A 71 -23.93 0.46 21.44
N GLU A 72 -22.99 0.11 20.56
CA GLU A 72 -21.94 -0.87 20.87
C GLU A 72 -21.07 -0.43 22.04
N LEU A 73 -20.71 0.86 22.11
CA LEU A 73 -19.93 1.42 23.20
C LEU A 73 -20.67 1.34 24.54
N ALA A 74 -21.97 1.67 24.55
CA ALA A 74 -22.82 1.54 25.74
C ALA A 74 -22.92 0.08 26.22
N GLN A 75 -23.11 -0.87 25.30
CA GLN A 75 -23.12 -2.30 25.64
C GLN A 75 -21.79 -2.78 26.22
N LYS A 76 -20.66 -2.33 25.67
CA LYS A 76 -19.33 -2.63 26.21
C LYS A 76 -19.12 -2.05 27.60
N ALA A 77 -19.59 -0.82 27.85
CA ALA A 77 -19.53 -0.19 29.16
C ALA A 77 -20.34 -0.96 30.21
N ASP A 78 -21.55 -1.45 29.87
CA ASP A 78 -22.35 -2.29 30.76
C ASP A 78 -21.66 -3.63 31.06
N GLY A 79 -21.02 -4.24 30.05
CA GLY A 79 -20.23 -5.46 30.21
C GLY A 79 -19.02 -5.24 31.13
N LEU A 80 -18.26 -4.16 30.92
CA LEU A 80 -17.13 -3.79 31.76
C LEU A 80 -17.56 -3.54 33.21
N TYR A 81 -18.67 -2.83 33.44
CA TYR A 81 -19.18 -2.56 34.78
C TYR A 81 -19.54 -3.86 35.52
N THR A 82 -20.25 -4.78 34.85
CA THR A 82 -20.65 -6.07 35.44
C THR A 82 -19.42 -6.90 35.82
N GLU A 83 -18.40 -6.90 34.96
CA GLU A 83 -17.15 -7.62 35.17
C GLU A 83 -16.30 -7.00 36.29
N ALA A 84 -16.17 -5.67 36.30
CA ALA A 84 -15.49 -4.93 37.36
C ALA A 84 -16.20 -5.11 38.71
N PHE A 85 -17.53 -5.13 38.75
CA PHE A 85 -18.31 -5.36 39.97
C PHE A 85 -18.06 -6.75 40.57
N GLY A 86 -17.91 -7.78 39.73
CA GLY A 86 -17.59 -9.14 40.17
C GLY A 86 -16.14 -9.32 40.64
N LEU A 87 -15.20 -8.57 40.06
CA LEU A 87 -13.76 -8.72 40.32
C LEU A 87 -13.22 -7.77 41.39
N LEU A 88 -13.81 -6.58 41.54
CA LEU A 88 -13.36 -5.52 42.46
C LEU A 88 -14.19 -5.47 43.76
N ALA A 89 -14.44 -6.63 44.36
CA ALA A 89 -15.31 -6.76 45.53
C ALA A 89 -14.59 -6.50 46.88
N ALA A 90 -13.26 -6.28 46.87
CA ALA A 90 -12.51 -6.07 48.10
C ALA A 90 -12.65 -4.63 48.63
N PRO A 91 -12.65 -4.40 49.96
CA PRO A 91 -12.78 -3.06 50.55
C PRO A 91 -11.74 -2.03 50.05
N ALA A 92 -10.53 -2.49 49.71
CA ALA A 92 -9.46 -1.64 49.17
C ALA A 92 -9.66 -1.23 47.70
N GLN A 93 -10.64 -1.82 47.00
CA GLN A 93 -10.88 -1.62 45.56
C GLN A 93 -12.18 -0.85 45.29
N VAL A 94 -12.88 -0.41 46.34
CA VAL A 94 -14.15 0.32 46.25
C VAL A 94 -13.99 1.65 45.50
N GLU A 95 -12.85 2.34 45.65
CA GLU A 95 -12.55 3.57 44.90
C GLU A 95 -12.43 3.31 43.39
N ALA A 96 -11.72 2.26 43.00
CA ALA A 96 -11.57 1.85 41.60
C ALA A 96 -12.92 1.46 40.99
N LEU A 97 -13.73 0.71 41.72
CA LEU A 97 -15.09 0.35 41.30
C LEU A 97 -15.98 1.59 41.13
N GLY A 98 -15.86 2.58 42.03
CA GLY A 98 -16.59 3.86 41.94
C GLY A 98 -16.22 4.66 40.69
N ILE A 99 -14.94 4.70 40.32
CA ILE A 99 -14.47 5.36 39.08
C ILE A 99 -15.02 4.64 37.85
N VAL A 100 -14.94 3.31 37.79
CA VAL A 100 -15.47 2.52 36.68
C VAL A 100 -16.99 2.68 36.55
N GLN A 101 -17.71 2.67 37.68
CA GLN A 101 -19.16 2.89 37.68
C GLN A 101 -19.53 4.27 37.12
N HIS A 102 -18.83 5.31 37.56
CA HIS A 102 -19.06 6.67 37.10
C HIS A 102 -18.78 6.83 35.60
N ALA A 103 -17.65 6.28 35.16
CA ALA A 103 -17.24 6.20 33.76
C ALA A 103 -18.30 5.50 32.89
N CYS A 104 -18.74 4.29 33.26
CA CYS A 104 -19.71 3.53 32.47
C CYS A 104 -21.09 4.19 32.43
N ASN A 105 -21.53 4.81 33.53
CA ASN A 105 -22.82 5.52 33.57
C ASN A 105 -22.88 6.69 32.58
N ARG A 106 -21.77 7.42 32.36
CA ARG A 106 -21.73 8.53 31.39
C ARG A 106 -21.91 8.07 29.93
N VAL A 107 -21.48 6.85 29.62
CA VAL A 107 -21.58 6.28 28.27
C VAL A 107 -22.98 5.75 27.98
N ARG A 108 -23.72 5.35 29.02
CA ARG A 108 -25.07 4.78 28.88
C ARG A 108 -26.05 5.73 28.18
N ASP A 109 -25.91 7.04 28.41
CA ASP A 109 -26.78 8.07 27.80
C ASP A 109 -26.32 8.52 26.40
N LEU A 110 -25.14 8.08 25.96
CA LEU A 110 -24.54 8.51 24.70
C LEU A 110 -25.41 8.20 23.47
N PRO A 111 -26.03 7.00 23.33
CA PRO A 111 -26.89 6.70 22.18
C PRO A 111 -28.06 7.69 22.07
N ALA A 112 -28.72 8.04 23.17
CA ALA A 112 -29.84 8.97 23.17
C ALA A 112 -29.41 10.38 22.73
N ARG A 113 -28.22 10.83 23.16
CA ARG A 113 -27.67 12.13 22.75
C ARG A 113 -27.28 12.16 21.27
N VAL A 114 -26.74 11.06 20.73
CA VAL A 114 -26.45 10.92 19.30
C VAL A 114 -27.74 10.92 18.47
N GLU A 115 -28.82 10.32 18.98
CA GLU A 115 -30.13 10.40 18.33
C GLU A 115 -30.69 11.83 18.30
N GLN A 116 -30.57 12.57 19.40
CA GLN A 116 -30.97 13.97 19.46
C GLN A 116 -30.17 14.85 18.49
N LEU A 117 -28.86 14.62 18.39
CA LEU A 117 -28.00 15.29 17.41
C LEU A 117 -28.43 14.95 15.97
N SER A 118 -28.73 13.69 15.69
CA SER A 118 -29.19 13.25 14.37
C SER A 118 -30.51 13.92 13.98
N ALA A 119 -31.50 13.97 14.88
CA ALA A 119 -32.77 14.64 14.66
C ALA A 119 -32.58 16.14 14.36
N ARG A 120 -31.64 16.79 15.07
CA ARG A 120 -31.28 18.19 14.82
C ARG A 120 -30.64 18.37 13.44
N LEU A 121 -29.71 17.51 13.05
CA LEU A 121 -28.97 17.61 11.78
C LEU A 121 -29.83 17.35 10.54
N GLN A 122 -30.99 16.70 10.71
CA GLN A 122 -31.96 16.38 9.66
C GLN A 122 -33.05 17.47 9.45
N GLY A 123 -33.16 18.48 10.32
CA GLY A 123 -34.16 19.56 10.18
C GLY A 123 -33.86 20.58 9.06
N GLU A 124 -34.90 21.19 8.49
CA GLU A 124 -34.77 22.15 7.36
C GLU A 124 -34.00 23.44 7.70
N ASP A 125 -33.94 23.82 8.98
CA ASP A 125 -33.15 24.97 9.50
C ASP A 125 -31.72 24.60 9.93
N SER A 126 -31.27 23.36 9.69
CA SER A 126 -30.04 22.79 10.26
C SER A 126 -28.77 23.05 9.44
N LEU A 127 -28.67 24.23 8.82
CA LEU A 127 -27.38 24.71 8.33
C LEU A 127 -26.75 25.48 9.47
N LEU A 128 -25.83 24.84 10.23
CA LEU A 128 -25.00 25.58 11.17
C LEU A 128 -24.30 26.69 10.39
N CYS A 129 -24.74 27.93 10.58
CA CYS A 129 -24.14 29.06 9.91
C CYS A 129 -22.75 29.28 10.52
N ALA A 130 -21.82 29.89 9.76
CA ALA A 130 -20.48 30.16 10.25
C ALA A 130 -20.49 30.93 11.59
N GLU A 131 -21.55 31.73 11.84
CA GLU A 131 -21.76 32.50 13.07
C GLU A 131 -22.04 31.59 14.30
N GLU A 132 -22.78 30.49 14.13
CA GLU A 132 -23.03 29.51 15.20
C GLU A 132 -21.78 28.72 15.56
N LEU A 133 -21.00 28.29 14.55
CA LEU A 133 -19.72 27.61 14.78
C LEU A 133 -18.69 28.53 15.44
N GLU A 134 -18.72 29.82 15.12
CA GLU A 134 -17.90 30.84 15.79
C GLU A 134 -18.33 31.06 17.24
N ALA A 135 -19.63 30.99 17.55
CA ALA A 135 -20.12 31.04 18.93
C ALA A 135 -19.66 29.82 19.73
N GLN A 136 -19.71 28.62 19.13
CA GLN A 136 -19.19 27.39 19.74
C GLN A 136 -17.67 27.46 19.97
N LEU A 137 -16.91 27.99 19.00
CA LEU A 137 -15.46 28.15 19.15
C LEU A 137 -15.12 29.09 20.33
N ARG A 138 -15.84 30.21 20.47
CA ARG A 138 -15.65 31.13 21.60
C ARG A 138 -15.92 30.45 22.95
N GLU A 139 -16.94 29.61 23.02
CA GLU A 139 -17.26 28.88 24.25
C GLU A 139 -16.17 27.82 24.58
N VAL A 140 -15.64 27.12 23.58
CA VAL A 140 -14.55 26.16 23.76
C VAL A 140 -13.27 26.87 24.21
N GLU A 141 -12.91 27.99 23.58
CA GLU A 141 -11.73 28.79 23.94
C GLU A 141 -11.85 29.33 25.38
N ARG A 142 -13.03 29.85 25.77
CA ARG A 142 -13.32 30.31 27.12
C ARG A 142 -13.21 29.18 28.16
N ARG A 143 -13.71 27.99 27.85
CA ARG A 143 -13.58 26.82 28.74
C ARG A 143 -12.13 26.37 28.89
N ALA A 144 -11.33 26.56 27.86
CA ALA A 144 -9.95 26.14 27.86
C ALA A 144 -9.07 27.05 28.73
N GLU A 145 -9.40 28.34 28.89
CA GLU A 145 -8.61 29.34 29.65
C GLU A 145 -8.41 29.01 31.15
N GLY A 146 -9.19 28.09 31.71
CA GLY A 146 -9.07 27.65 33.11
C GLY A 146 -8.61 26.20 33.32
N ARG A 147 -8.26 25.47 32.25
CA ARG A 147 -7.93 24.02 32.31
C ARG A 147 -6.45 23.77 32.04
N ARG A 148 -5.89 22.71 32.62
CA ARG A 148 -4.48 22.28 32.45
C ARG A 148 -4.42 20.78 32.14
N GLY A 149 -3.29 20.33 31.58
CA GLY A 149 -3.05 18.91 31.28
C GLY A 149 -3.91 18.38 30.13
N ALA A 150 -4.28 17.10 30.18
CA ALA A 150 -5.03 16.40 29.14
C ALA A 150 -6.34 17.10 28.75
N ALA A 151 -7.06 17.67 29.73
CA ALA A 151 -8.30 18.41 29.49
C ALA A 151 -8.10 19.67 28.62
N ARG A 152 -6.93 20.32 28.68
CA ARG A 152 -6.62 21.48 27.85
C ARG A 152 -6.28 21.06 26.41
N GLU A 153 -5.46 20.02 26.27
CA GLU A 153 -5.06 19.46 24.97
C GLU A 153 -6.28 19.00 24.14
N GLN A 154 -7.28 18.43 24.81
CA GLN A 154 -8.54 18.02 24.18
C GLN A 154 -9.38 19.23 23.70
N LEU A 155 -9.50 20.28 24.49
CA LEU A 155 -10.21 21.51 24.09
C LEU A 155 -9.48 22.22 22.94
N ASP A 156 -8.15 22.20 22.93
CA ASP A 156 -7.36 22.73 21.82
C ASP A 156 -7.58 21.91 20.53
N GLY A 157 -7.67 20.59 20.63
CA GLY A 157 -8.07 19.71 19.52
C GLY A 157 -9.46 20.05 18.96
N LEU A 158 -10.44 20.28 19.85
CA LEU A 158 -11.79 20.70 19.47
C LEU A 158 -11.80 22.08 18.80
N SER A 159 -11.03 23.04 19.33
CA SER A 159 -10.86 24.36 18.71
C SER A 159 -10.27 24.28 17.31
N VAL A 160 -9.27 23.43 17.08
CA VAL A 160 -8.70 23.20 15.74
C VAL A 160 -9.74 22.62 14.77
N SER A 161 -10.55 21.67 15.23
CA SER A 161 -11.65 21.09 14.45
C SER A 161 -12.72 22.13 14.10
N LEU A 162 -13.16 22.93 15.09
CA LEU A 162 -14.14 24.00 14.88
C LEU A 162 -13.63 25.07 13.92
N ARG A 163 -12.37 25.50 14.02
CA ARG A 163 -11.76 26.46 13.07
C ARG A 163 -11.74 25.92 11.64
N ARG A 164 -11.41 24.64 11.46
CA ARG A 164 -11.47 23.97 10.16
C ARG A 164 -12.90 23.96 9.61
N ASN A 165 -13.87 23.63 10.46
CA ASN A 165 -15.29 23.56 10.13
C ASN A 165 -15.88 24.95 9.79
N ILE A 166 -15.44 26.02 10.46
CA ILE A 166 -15.78 27.42 10.12
C ILE A 166 -15.26 27.77 8.72
N GLY A 167 -14.04 27.33 8.37
CA GLY A 167 -13.50 27.47 7.01
C GLY A 167 -14.39 26.80 5.96
N LEU A 168 -14.78 25.55 6.21
CA LEU A 168 -15.66 24.78 5.33
C LEU A 168 -17.07 25.41 5.21
N ALA A 169 -17.62 25.94 6.32
CA ALA A 169 -18.91 26.65 6.32
C ALA A 169 -18.84 27.92 5.46
N ARG A 170 -17.76 28.70 5.57
CA ARG A 170 -17.54 29.91 4.77
C ARG A 170 -17.37 29.62 3.28
N GLU A 171 -16.87 28.43 2.94
CA GLU A 171 -16.79 27.89 1.58
C GLU A 171 -18.11 27.31 1.05
N GLY A 172 -19.18 27.30 1.88
CA GLY A 172 -20.50 26.78 1.50
C GLY A 172 -20.57 25.26 1.43
N ARG A 173 -19.65 24.54 2.09
CA ARG A 173 -19.62 23.07 2.14
C ARG A 173 -20.44 22.57 3.33
N ASP A 174 -20.98 21.36 3.21
CA ASP A 174 -21.78 20.72 4.27
C ASP A 174 -20.88 20.29 5.44
N VAL A 175 -20.88 21.10 6.50
CA VAL A 175 -20.02 20.92 7.68
C VAL A 175 -20.48 19.77 8.59
N ARG A 176 -21.74 19.35 8.45
CA ARG A 176 -22.36 18.30 9.28
C ARG A 176 -21.63 16.97 9.14
N LEU A 177 -21.19 16.64 7.93
CA LEU A 177 -20.44 15.41 7.66
C LEU A 177 -19.12 15.36 8.45
N GLY A 178 -18.40 16.48 8.52
CA GLY A 178 -17.14 16.57 9.26
C GLY A 178 -17.32 16.43 10.78
N GLN A 179 -18.40 17.01 11.32
CA GLN A 179 -18.73 16.89 12.74
C GLN A 179 -19.13 15.46 13.13
N VAL A 180 -19.98 14.81 12.32
CA VAL A 180 -20.41 13.42 12.57
C VAL A 180 -19.23 12.45 12.44
N ALA A 181 -18.35 12.65 11.46
CA ALA A 181 -17.14 11.82 11.31
C ALA A 181 -16.19 11.98 12.50
N ALA A 182 -15.94 13.21 12.97
CA ALA A 182 -15.11 13.47 14.15
C ALA A 182 -15.70 12.80 15.41
N LEU A 183 -17.02 12.88 15.59
CA LEU A 183 -17.71 12.19 16.67
C LEU A 183 -17.58 10.66 16.55
N ALA A 184 -17.75 10.10 15.36
CA ALA A 184 -17.64 8.66 15.13
C ALA A 184 -16.21 8.11 15.40
N THR A 185 -15.18 8.91 15.18
CA THR A 185 -13.79 8.58 15.55
C THR A 185 -13.60 8.61 17.06
N LEU A 186 -14.08 9.65 17.75
CA LEU A 186 -13.99 9.74 19.21
C LEU A 186 -14.69 8.56 19.92
N ILE A 187 -15.85 8.13 19.42
CA ILE A 187 -16.57 6.95 19.92
C ILE A 187 -15.72 5.67 19.74
N LEU A 188 -15.02 5.54 18.60
CA LEU A 188 -14.20 4.37 18.29
C LEU A 188 -12.96 4.29 19.18
N ASP A 189 -12.23 5.40 19.35
CA ASP A 189 -11.04 5.45 20.20
C ASP A 189 -11.38 5.11 21.65
N THR A 190 -12.51 5.63 22.13
CA THR A 190 -13.07 5.33 23.45
C THR A 190 -13.43 3.85 23.60
N ALA A 191 -13.96 3.21 22.56
CA ALA A 191 -14.24 1.77 22.56
C ALA A 191 -12.96 0.93 22.72
N GLY A 192 -11.86 1.39 22.12
CA GLY A 192 -10.54 0.77 22.27
C GLY A 192 -10.01 0.84 23.70
N ALA A 193 -10.13 2.01 24.35
CA ALA A 193 -9.73 2.21 25.73
C ALA A 193 -10.51 1.33 26.72
N LEU A 194 -11.84 1.25 26.56
CA LEU A 194 -12.68 0.34 27.36
C LEU A 194 -12.28 -1.13 27.20
N GLN A 195 -11.99 -1.56 25.97
CA GLN A 195 -11.57 -2.94 25.69
C GLN A 195 -10.22 -3.28 26.34
N ALA A 196 -9.28 -2.34 26.33
CA ALA A 196 -7.97 -2.53 26.96
C ALA A 196 -8.10 -2.76 28.47
N ILE A 197 -8.97 -2.01 29.14
CA ILE A 197 -9.22 -2.14 30.58
C ILE A 197 -9.96 -3.44 30.89
N GLN A 198 -10.96 -3.81 30.07
CA GLN A 198 -11.65 -5.09 30.21
C GLN A 198 -10.68 -6.27 30.11
N ASN A 199 -9.73 -6.22 29.17
CA ASN A 199 -8.72 -7.27 29.01
C ASN A 199 -7.81 -7.37 30.24
N ARG A 200 -7.38 -6.23 30.80
CA ARG A 200 -6.54 -6.21 32.02
C ARG A 200 -7.26 -6.79 33.23
N LEU A 201 -8.55 -6.45 33.42
CA LEU A 201 -9.38 -7.05 34.46
C LEU A 201 -9.45 -8.58 34.35
N ARG A 202 -9.54 -9.12 33.12
CA ARG A 202 -9.56 -10.57 32.87
C ARG A 202 -8.24 -11.27 33.14
N THR A 203 -7.12 -10.60 32.91
CA THR A 203 -5.77 -11.19 33.08
C THR A 203 -5.24 -11.11 34.51
N ALA A 204 -6.08 -10.72 35.48
CA ALA A 204 -5.70 -10.50 36.88
C ALA A 204 -4.59 -9.44 37.08
N ASP A 205 -4.33 -8.62 36.05
CA ASP A 205 -3.46 -7.44 36.12
C ASP A 205 -4.37 -6.25 36.45
N LEU A 206 -4.56 -6.00 37.75
CA LEU A 206 -5.50 -4.98 38.21
C LEU A 206 -5.11 -3.61 37.65
N PRO A 207 -6.00 -2.92 36.92
CA PRO A 207 -5.70 -1.61 36.37
C PRO A 207 -5.32 -0.64 37.49
N GLN A 208 -4.27 0.15 37.26
CA GLN A 208 -3.85 1.15 38.23
C GLN A 208 -4.90 2.27 38.33
N LEU A 209 -4.98 2.94 39.48
CA LEU A 209 -5.91 4.07 39.68
C LEU A 209 -5.74 5.15 38.60
N ASP A 210 -4.52 5.37 38.12
CA ASP A 210 -4.23 6.34 37.06
C ASP A 210 -4.78 5.92 35.70
N ASP A 211 -4.80 4.62 35.38
CA ASP A 211 -5.42 4.10 34.15
C ASP A 211 -6.94 4.32 34.16
N LEU A 212 -7.58 4.11 35.32
CA LEU A 212 -9.03 4.31 35.49
C LEU A 212 -9.42 5.79 35.45
N ARG A 213 -8.58 6.67 36.01
CA ARG A 213 -8.75 8.13 35.93
C ARG A 213 -8.61 8.63 34.49
N SER A 214 -7.62 8.13 33.75
CA SER A 214 -7.43 8.43 32.33
C SER A 214 -8.66 8.02 31.49
N LEU A 215 -9.26 6.85 31.79
CA LEU A 215 -10.51 6.43 31.16
C LEU A 215 -11.67 7.38 31.49
N ASP A 216 -11.88 7.72 32.77
CA ASP A 216 -12.96 8.65 33.17
C ASP A 216 -12.79 10.02 32.50
N GLU A 217 -11.56 10.50 32.35
CA GLU A 217 -11.26 11.73 31.62
C GLU A 217 -11.63 11.64 30.14
N GLN A 218 -11.28 10.55 29.45
CA GLN A 218 -11.64 10.33 28.04
C GLN A 218 -13.16 10.24 27.84
N LEU A 219 -13.85 9.56 28.75
CA LEU A 219 -15.30 9.41 28.72
C LEU A 219 -16.03 10.71 29.04
N SER A 220 -15.51 11.48 30.00
CA SER A 220 -16.00 12.82 30.30
C SER A 220 -15.82 13.75 29.09
N ALA A 221 -14.69 13.66 28.38
CA ALA A 221 -14.45 14.46 27.18
C ALA A 221 -15.41 14.11 26.04
N LEU A 222 -15.66 12.82 25.79
CA LEU A 222 -16.64 12.36 24.81
C LEU A 222 -18.04 12.90 25.12
N ALA A 223 -18.49 12.77 26.38
CA ALA A 223 -19.81 13.23 26.80
C ALA A 223 -19.96 14.77 26.66
N GLN A 224 -18.93 15.54 27.02
CA GLN A 224 -18.93 17.00 26.90
C GLN A 224 -18.93 17.47 25.44
N ASN A 225 -18.20 16.78 24.56
CA ASN A 225 -18.18 17.11 23.13
C ASN A 225 -19.55 16.90 22.48
N VAL A 226 -20.24 15.81 22.84
CA VAL A 226 -21.60 15.57 22.35
C VAL A 226 -22.58 16.61 22.91
N GLU A 227 -22.46 16.97 24.19
CA GLU A 227 -23.32 17.98 24.81
C GLU A 227 -23.18 19.37 24.17
N LEU A 228 -21.95 19.77 23.84
CA LEU A 228 -21.67 21.04 23.16
C LEU A 228 -22.24 21.06 21.72
N LEU A 229 -22.30 19.91 21.06
CA LEU A 229 -22.93 19.78 19.74
C LEU A 229 -24.47 19.74 19.80
N VAL A 230 -25.04 19.37 20.95
CA VAL A 230 -26.49 19.27 21.14
C VAL A 230 -27.11 20.57 21.67
N ALA A 231 -26.36 21.41 22.40
CA ALA A 231 -26.86 22.65 23.01
C ALA A 231 -27.41 23.71 22.01
N GLU A 232 -28.52 24.38 22.37
CA GLU A 232 -29.14 25.47 21.59
C GLU A 232 -28.36 26.80 21.77
N PRO A 233 -28.11 27.57 20.69
CA PRO A 233 -27.58 28.94 20.81
C PRO A 233 -28.70 29.96 21.13
N GLU A 234 -28.36 31.03 21.86
CA GLU A 234 -29.25 32.19 22.06
C GLU A 234 -29.58 32.90 20.73
N PRO A 235 -30.79 33.46 20.56
CA PRO A 235 -31.25 33.98 19.28
C PRO A 235 -30.50 35.26 18.87
N ALA A 236 -29.75 35.18 17.77
CA ALA A 236 -29.16 36.35 17.12
C ALA A 236 -30.17 37.09 16.24
N THR A 237 -30.24 38.40 16.44
CA THR A 237 -31.12 39.36 15.76
C THR A 237 -30.96 39.35 14.24
N GLN A 238 -32.09 39.23 13.54
CA GLN A 238 -32.21 39.16 12.07
C GLN A 238 -31.73 40.44 11.38
N LEU A 239 -30.90 40.30 10.33
CA LEU A 239 -30.67 41.32 9.30
C LEU A 239 -30.53 40.67 7.91
N GLN A 240 -31.54 40.87 7.05
CA GLN A 240 -31.41 40.87 5.58
C GLN A 240 -31.88 42.25 5.08
N PRO A 241 -31.14 42.88 4.13
CA PRO A 241 -31.24 42.51 2.71
C PRO A 241 -29.91 42.70 1.95
N LYS A 242 -29.10 41.64 1.81
CA LYS A 242 -27.89 41.67 0.95
C LYS A 242 -27.71 40.42 0.06
N GLN A 243 -28.63 39.46 0.12
CA GLN A 243 -28.44 38.10 -0.42
C GLN A 243 -28.76 37.98 -1.92
N GLU A 244 -29.67 38.81 -2.46
CA GLU A 244 -30.10 38.71 -3.87
C GLU A 244 -29.03 39.12 -4.90
N ARG A 245 -28.13 40.06 -4.55
CA ARG A 245 -27.01 40.43 -5.44
C ARG A 245 -25.93 39.34 -5.49
N ARG A 246 -25.78 38.54 -4.42
CA ARG A 246 -24.75 37.51 -4.29
C ARG A 246 -25.11 36.26 -5.11
N THR A 247 -26.38 35.84 -5.09
CA THR A 247 -26.86 34.71 -5.89
C THR A 247 -26.77 34.95 -7.39
N PHE A 248 -27.02 36.17 -7.86
CA PHE A 248 -26.86 36.50 -9.27
C PHE A 248 -25.40 36.41 -9.75
N LEU A 249 -24.45 36.93 -8.94
CA LEU A 249 -23.02 36.86 -9.26
C LEU A 249 -22.50 35.42 -9.28
N VAL A 250 -22.98 34.56 -8.37
CA VAL A 250 -22.62 33.13 -8.35
C VAL A 250 -23.17 32.41 -9.58
N SER A 251 -24.42 32.65 -9.95
CA SER A 251 -25.01 32.08 -11.17
C SER A 251 -24.27 32.52 -12.44
N ALA A 252 -23.87 33.80 -12.52
CA ALA A 252 -23.09 34.31 -13.65
C ALA A 252 -21.69 33.68 -13.73
N ALA A 253 -21.02 33.48 -12.58
CA ALA A 253 -19.73 32.80 -12.52
C ALA A 253 -19.82 31.33 -12.91
N ILE A 254 -20.85 30.60 -12.46
CA ILE A 254 -21.10 29.20 -12.85
C ILE A 254 -21.36 29.11 -14.36
N ALA A 255 -22.18 30.00 -14.91
CA ALA A 255 -22.45 30.03 -16.36
C ALA A 255 -21.19 30.31 -17.18
N GLY A 256 -20.34 31.26 -16.74
CA GLY A 256 -19.06 31.55 -17.38
C GLY A 256 -18.09 30.37 -17.32
N ALA A 257 -17.97 29.70 -16.17
CA ALA A 257 -17.13 28.52 -15.99
C ALA A 257 -17.62 27.32 -16.82
N ALA A 258 -18.94 27.10 -16.87
CA ALA A 258 -19.55 26.04 -17.67
C ALA A 258 -19.33 26.27 -19.17
N LEU A 259 -19.45 27.52 -19.63
CA LEU A 259 -19.16 27.87 -21.02
C LEU A 259 -17.68 27.65 -21.34
N ALA A 260 -16.76 28.08 -20.47
CA ALA A 260 -15.33 27.81 -20.63
C ALA A 260 -15.01 26.30 -20.67
N LEU A 261 -15.61 25.51 -19.78
CA LEU A 261 -15.49 24.05 -19.76
C LEU A 261 -16.09 23.37 -21.01
N SER A 262 -17.09 23.96 -21.64
CA SER A 262 -17.67 23.41 -22.89
C SER A 262 -16.69 23.48 -24.07
N PHE A 263 -15.78 24.45 -24.05
CA PHE A 263 -14.71 24.62 -25.04
C PHE A 263 -13.37 24.02 -24.59
N ALA A 264 -13.24 23.60 -23.33
CA ALA A 264 -12.03 22.95 -22.81
C ALA A 264 -11.94 21.47 -23.24
N PRO A 265 -10.73 20.91 -23.48
CA PRO A 265 -10.55 19.48 -23.68
C PRO A 265 -10.90 18.72 -22.40
N LEU A 266 -11.82 17.75 -22.49
CA LEU A 266 -12.24 16.92 -21.35
C LEU A 266 -11.12 15.93 -20.98
N PRO A 267 -10.72 15.81 -19.69
CA PRO A 267 -9.85 14.73 -19.26
C PRO A 267 -10.58 13.39 -19.43
N GLY A 268 -9.97 12.47 -20.19
CA GLY A 268 -10.52 11.13 -20.39
C GLY A 268 -10.61 10.35 -19.07
N PRO A 269 -11.43 9.28 -19.02
CA PRO A 269 -11.53 8.42 -17.84
C PRO A 269 -10.15 7.81 -17.54
N LYS A 270 -9.69 7.95 -16.29
CA LYS A 270 -8.41 7.40 -15.84
C LYS A 270 -8.50 5.87 -15.83
N ARG A 271 -7.71 5.19 -16.65
CA ARG A 271 -7.71 3.72 -16.77
C ARG A 271 -6.72 3.13 -15.76
N THR A 272 -7.16 2.18 -14.94
CA THR A 272 -6.27 1.43 -14.06
C THR A 272 -5.59 0.29 -14.82
N LEU A 273 -4.26 0.25 -14.78
CA LEU A 273 -3.44 -0.81 -15.34
C LEU A 273 -2.79 -1.60 -14.20
N ILE A 274 -3.18 -2.86 -14.04
CA ILE A 274 -2.62 -3.76 -13.01
C ILE A 274 -1.39 -4.46 -13.57
N VAL A 275 -0.24 -4.24 -12.93
CA VAL A 275 1.06 -4.84 -13.28
C VAL A 275 1.48 -5.76 -12.16
N VAL A 276 1.74 -7.03 -12.47
CA VAL A 276 2.29 -8.00 -11.52
C VAL A 276 3.75 -8.24 -11.85
N SER A 277 4.64 -8.04 -10.89
CA SER A 277 6.08 -8.15 -11.11
C SER A 277 6.78 -8.98 -10.04
N GLY A 278 7.97 -9.48 -10.36
CA GLY A 278 8.89 -10.07 -9.40
C GLY A 278 9.23 -9.11 -8.27
N THR A 279 9.41 -9.63 -7.07
CA THR A 279 9.74 -8.82 -5.87
C THR A 279 11.00 -7.98 -6.02
N GLU A 280 11.96 -8.45 -6.81
CA GLU A 280 13.22 -7.77 -7.10
C GLU A 280 13.02 -6.43 -7.83
N LEU A 281 11.91 -6.27 -8.56
CA LEU A 281 11.57 -5.05 -9.28
C LEU A 281 10.69 -4.09 -8.47
N ALA A 282 10.39 -4.40 -7.20
CA ALA A 282 9.48 -3.62 -6.39
C ALA A 282 9.90 -2.15 -6.24
N GLU A 283 11.12 -1.94 -5.76
CA GLU A 283 11.69 -0.59 -5.56
C GLU A 283 11.81 0.20 -6.88
N PRO A 284 12.46 -0.30 -7.95
CA PRO A 284 12.58 0.48 -9.18
C PRO A 284 11.21 0.75 -9.84
N LEU A 285 10.26 -0.18 -9.83
CA LEU A 285 8.93 0.07 -10.40
C LEU A 285 8.12 1.06 -9.56
N GLN A 286 8.23 1.03 -8.23
CA GLN A 286 7.60 2.03 -7.37
C GLN A 286 8.18 3.43 -7.62
N ALA A 287 9.50 3.56 -7.75
CA ALA A 287 10.16 4.82 -8.09
C ALA A 287 9.72 5.35 -9.47
N LEU A 288 9.52 4.46 -10.44
CA LEU A 288 9.08 4.79 -11.79
C LEU A 288 7.58 5.11 -11.89
N LYS A 289 6.75 4.60 -10.97
CA LYS A 289 5.30 4.78 -10.98
C LYS A 289 4.89 6.25 -11.06
N ALA A 290 5.42 7.08 -10.17
CA ALA A 290 5.07 8.50 -10.11
C ALA A 290 5.53 9.29 -11.34
N ALA A 291 6.66 8.89 -11.95
CA ALA A 291 7.13 9.47 -13.21
C ALA A 291 6.20 9.09 -14.36
N PHE A 292 5.83 7.81 -14.47
CA PHE A 292 4.91 7.34 -15.49
C PHE A 292 3.54 8.02 -15.40
N GLU A 293 2.92 8.06 -14.21
CA GLU A 293 1.60 8.67 -14.03
C GLU A 293 1.60 10.19 -14.26
N ARG A 294 2.77 10.84 -14.18
CA ARG A 294 2.92 12.24 -14.55
C ARG A 294 3.00 12.43 -16.07
N GLU A 295 3.69 11.52 -16.76
CA GLU A 295 3.78 11.53 -18.24
C GLU A 295 2.48 11.04 -18.89
N ARG A 296 1.75 10.14 -18.22
CA ARG A 296 0.49 9.53 -18.65
C ARG A 296 -0.58 9.66 -17.56
N PRO A 297 -1.11 10.88 -17.33
CA PRO A 297 -2.13 11.12 -16.31
C PRO A 297 -3.45 10.37 -16.56
N ASP A 298 -3.66 9.91 -17.79
CA ASP A 298 -4.77 9.07 -18.23
C ASP A 298 -4.67 7.61 -17.75
N ILE A 299 -3.49 7.16 -17.28
CA ILE A 299 -3.26 5.79 -16.81
C ILE A 299 -2.88 5.83 -15.32
N ALA A 300 -3.60 5.08 -14.49
CA ALA A 300 -3.23 4.79 -13.11
C ALA A 300 -2.55 3.42 -13.05
N LEU A 301 -1.36 3.34 -12.49
CA LEU A 301 -0.67 2.07 -12.27
C LEU A 301 -1.03 1.48 -10.91
N GLU A 302 -1.37 0.19 -10.91
CA GLU A 302 -1.46 -0.61 -9.69
C GLU A 302 -0.41 -1.73 -9.75
N LEU A 303 0.62 -1.63 -8.90
CA LEU A 303 1.73 -2.58 -8.88
C LEU A 303 1.47 -3.66 -7.82
N LYS A 304 1.63 -4.93 -8.20
CA LYS A 304 1.56 -6.10 -7.32
C LYS A 304 2.86 -6.88 -7.41
N PHE A 305 3.39 -7.33 -6.28
CA PHE A 305 4.68 -8.04 -6.23
C PHE A 305 4.52 -9.47 -5.72
N GLN A 306 5.08 -10.43 -6.44
CA GLN A 306 5.01 -11.87 -6.14
C GLN A 306 6.35 -12.53 -6.50
N GLY A 307 6.62 -13.74 -5.99
CA GLY A 307 7.74 -14.55 -6.49
C GLY A 307 7.51 -14.94 -7.96
N SER A 308 8.56 -15.02 -8.77
CA SER A 308 8.43 -15.22 -10.23
C SER A 308 7.60 -16.45 -10.60
N GLN A 309 7.79 -17.58 -9.91
CA GLN A 309 6.98 -18.78 -10.15
C GLN A 309 5.54 -18.62 -9.64
N ASP A 310 5.36 -17.91 -8.51
CA ASP A 310 4.04 -17.62 -7.96
C ASP A 310 3.20 -16.78 -8.95
N ILE A 311 3.81 -15.88 -9.74
CA ILE A 311 3.11 -15.11 -10.78
C ILE A 311 2.40 -16.04 -11.76
N VAL A 312 3.11 -17.02 -12.31
CA VAL A 312 2.55 -17.96 -13.29
C VAL A 312 1.59 -18.95 -12.66
N ASN A 313 1.96 -19.53 -11.52
CA ASN A 313 1.09 -20.47 -10.81
C ASN A 313 -0.26 -19.82 -10.47
N ARG A 314 -0.25 -18.60 -9.93
CA ARG A 314 -1.48 -17.90 -9.55
C ARG A 314 -2.26 -17.37 -10.76
N PHE A 315 -1.57 -17.03 -11.85
CA PHE A 315 -2.22 -16.64 -13.10
C PHE A 315 -2.96 -17.83 -13.74
N ILE A 316 -2.31 -19.00 -13.85
CA ILE A 316 -2.92 -20.22 -14.40
C ILE A 316 -4.04 -20.73 -13.51
N ASP A 317 -3.80 -20.82 -12.19
CA ASP A 317 -4.76 -21.38 -11.23
C ASP A 317 -5.90 -20.42 -10.86
N GLU A 318 -5.94 -19.22 -11.44
CA GLU A 318 -6.96 -18.19 -11.15
C GLU A 318 -7.07 -17.82 -9.67
N LYS A 319 -5.94 -17.85 -8.95
CA LYS A 319 -5.89 -17.59 -7.51
C LYS A 319 -5.74 -16.10 -7.14
N ASN A 320 -5.68 -15.20 -8.13
CA ASN A 320 -5.58 -13.77 -7.89
C ASN A 320 -6.98 -13.14 -7.73
N THR A 321 -7.13 -12.24 -6.77
CA THR A 321 -8.37 -11.45 -6.56
C THR A 321 -8.45 -10.23 -7.49
N PHE A 322 -7.65 -10.20 -8.55
CA PHE A 322 -7.47 -9.10 -9.48
C PHE A 322 -7.04 -9.62 -10.85
N THR A 323 -7.26 -8.82 -11.89
CA THR A 323 -6.94 -9.17 -13.28
C THR A 323 -5.69 -8.43 -13.75
N PRO A 324 -4.54 -9.11 -13.90
CA PRO A 324 -3.33 -8.45 -14.38
C PRO A 324 -3.41 -8.16 -15.88
N ALA A 325 -2.91 -7.01 -16.29
CA ALA A 325 -2.72 -6.66 -17.70
C ALA A 325 -1.26 -6.89 -18.16
N VAL A 326 -0.31 -6.76 -17.23
CA VAL A 326 1.12 -6.97 -17.48
C VAL A 326 1.70 -7.92 -16.44
N LEU A 327 2.48 -8.90 -16.89
CA LEU A 327 3.28 -9.79 -16.06
C LEU A 327 4.77 -9.50 -16.31
N ILE A 328 5.55 -9.29 -15.24
CA ILE A 328 7.00 -9.05 -15.32
C ILE A 328 7.73 -9.94 -14.29
N PRO A 329 7.84 -11.26 -14.54
CA PRO A 329 8.67 -12.12 -13.69
C PRO A 329 10.15 -11.75 -13.76
N ALA A 330 10.94 -12.27 -12.82
CA ALA A 330 12.38 -12.02 -12.78
C ALA A 330 13.11 -12.56 -14.03
N ASN A 331 12.56 -13.58 -14.70
CA ASN A 331 13.14 -14.25 -15.86
C ASN A 331 12.10 -14.56 -16.96
N GLY A 332 12.52 -14.55 -18.22
CA GLY A 332 11.64 -14.76 -19.38
C GLY A 332 11.14 -16.20 -19.55
N GLU A 333 11.91 -17.19 -19.11
CA GLU A 333 11.60 -18.63 -19.28
C GLU A 333 10.32 -19.02 -18.55
N VAL A 334 9.98 -18.30 -17.47
CA VAL A 334 8.72 -18.49 -16.74
C VAL A 334 7.51 -18.11 -17.61
N LEU A 335 7.64 -17.12 -18.50
CA LEU A 335 6.58 -16.76 -19.45
C LEU A 335 6.47 -17.78 -20.58
N GLU A 336 7.58 -18.41 -20.98
CA GLU A 336 7.57 -19.53 -21.92
C GLU A 336 6.83 -20.72 -21.32
N GLU A 337 7.11 -21.08 -20.05
CA GLU A 337 6.37 -22.12 -19.31
C GLU A 337 4.87 -21.81 -19.29
N LEU A 338 4.50 -20.56 -18.99
CA LEU A 338 3.09 -20.13 -19.01
C LEU A 338 2.45 -20.36 -20.39
N ALA A 339 3.12 -19.94 -21.46
CA ALA A 339 2.62 -20.12 -22.82
C ALA A 339 2.50 -21.60 -23.21
N GLU A 340 3.45 -22.44 -22.81
CA GLU A 340 3.44 -23.89 -23.04
C GLU A 340 2.30 -24.57 -22.27
N ARG A 341 2.15 -24.26 -20.98
CA ARG A 341 1.09 -24.84 -20.15
C ARG A 341 -0.30 -24.46 -20.65
N ARG A 342 -0.49 -23.22 -21.11
CA ARG A 342 -1.78 -22.78 -21.68
C ARG A 342 -2.07 -23.47 -23.01
N ARG A 343 -1.07 -23.61 -23.89
CA ARG A 343 -1.18 -24.39 -25.14
C ARG A 343 -1.55 -25.85 -24.87
N ALA A 344 -0.93 -26.47 -23.87
CA ALA A 344 -1.23 -27.84 -23.46
C ALA A 344 -2.65 -28.03 -22.90
N GLN A 345 -3.25 -26.97 -22.32
CA GLN A 345 -4.65 -26.94 -21.86
C GLN A 345 -5.65 -26.59 -22.99
N GLY A 346 -5.20 -26.50 -24.25
CA GLY A 346 -6.05 -26.12 -25.39
C GLY A 346 -6.46 -24.65 -25.40
N GLY A 347 -5.76 -23.79 -24.65
CA GLY A 347 -6.04 -22.36 -24.60
C GLY A 347 -5.50 -21.59 -25.81
N GLU A 348 -6.09 -20.42 -26.06
CA GLU A 348 -5.62 -19.44 -27.05
C GLU A 348 -4.23 -18.87 -26.68
N GLU A 349 -3.69 -18.07 -27.60
CA GLU A 349 -2.46 -17.31 -27.37
C GLU A 349 -2.54 -16.52 -26.06
N VAL A 350 -1.51 -16.60 -25.22
CA VAL A 350 -1.56 -15.99 -23.88
C VAL A 350 -1.27 -14.50 -23.90
N PHE A 351 -0.47 -14.07 -24.87
CA PHE A 351 0.10 -12.72 -24.94
C PHE A 351 -0.36 -12.00 -26.20
N TYR A 352 -0.52 -10.68 -26.12
CA TYR A 352 -0.84 -9.85 -27.28
C TYR A 352 0.31 -9.71 -28.28
N GLU A 353 1.53 -9.82 -27.78
CA GLU A 353 2.78 -9.63 -28.50
C GLU A 353 3.91 -10.42 -27.81
N PRO A 354 5.04 -10.68 -28.48
CA PRO A 354 6.18 -11.33 -27.86
C PRO A 354 6.64 -10.58 -26.59
N PRO A 355 6.88 -11.28 -25.47
CA PRO A 355 7.38 -10.64 -24.26
C PRO A 355 8.69 -9.87 -24.47
N ARG A 356 8.85 -8.74 -23.77
CA ARG A 356 9.92 -7.77 -24.03
C ARG A 356 10.86 -7.60 -22.83
N PRO A 357 12.20 -7.66 -23.02
CA PRO A 357 13.16 -7.42 -21.94
C PRO A 357 13.01 -6.04 -21.29
N VAL A 358 13.09 -6.00 -19.96
CA VAL A 358 12.98 -4.77 -19.15
C VAL A 358 14.26 -4.46 -18.38
N ALA A 359 14.84 -5.47 -17.73
CA ALA A 359 16.02 -5.32 -16.90
C ALA A 359 16.82 -6.63 -16.85
N LYS A 360 18.13 -6.54 -16.60
CA LYS A 360 19.01 -7.70 -16.53
C LYS A 360 19.72 -7.78 -15.18
N THR A 361 20.06 -8.98 -14.76
CA THR A 361 20.91 -9.23 -13.59
C THR A 361 21.62 -10.57 -13.75
N VAL A 362 22.57 -10.89 -12.88
CA VAL A 362 23.25 -12.20 -12.85
C VAL A 362 23.18 -12.78 -11.45
N LEU A 363 23.35 -14.10 -11.33
CA LEU A 363 23.48 -14.74 -10.03
C LEU A 363 24.91 -14.53 -9.48
N VAL A 364 24.99 -14.13 -8.21
CA VAL A 364 26.23 -13.94 -7.45
C VAL A 364 26.12 -14.66 -6.11
N ALA A 365 27.25 -14.92 -5.48
CA ALA A 365 27.30 -15.26 -4.07
C ALA A 365 27.62 -14.02 -3.24
N ILE A 366 27.09 -13.98 -2.03
CA ILE A 366 27.50 -13.04 -0.98
C ILE A 366 28.01 -13.84 0.22
N ALA A 367 28.99 -13.29 0.92
CA ALA A 367 29.54 -13.92 2.11
C ALA A 367 30.09 -12.87 3.08
N TRP A 368 29.99 -13.14 4.37
CA TRP A 368 30.63 -12.28 5.37
C TRP A 368 32.17 -12.32 5.21
N PRO A 369 32.89 -11.18 5.31
CA PRO A 369 34.29 -11.11 4.94
C PRO A 369 35.19 -12.16 5.63
N GLU A 370 34.96 -12.42 6.91
CA GLU A 370 35.73 -13.40 7.69
C GLU A 370 35.50 -14.84 7.18
N ARG A 371 34.26 -15.16 6.81
CA ARG A 371 33.87 -16.48 6.25
C ARG A 371 34.42 -16.65 4.84
N ALA A 372 34.33 -15.60 4.05
CA ALA A 372 34.82 -15.57 2.68
C ALA A 372 36.33 -15.79 2.59
N ARG A 373 37.14 -15.31 3.55
CA ARG A 373 38.58 -15.57 3.54
C ARG A 373 38.95 -17.04 3.70
N VAL A 374 38.14 -17.81 4.44
CA VAL A 374 38.34 -19.25 4.59
C VAL A 374 37.84 -19.99 3.36
N LEU A 375 36.63 -19.67 2.90
CA LEU A 375 36.01 -20.35 1.78
C LEU A 375 36.67 -19.98 0.46
N PHE A 376 36.96 -18.71 0.21
CA PHE A 376 37.39 -18.15 -1.06
C PHE A 376 38.69 -17.33 -0.89
N PRO A 377 39.81 -17.97 -0.48
CA PRO A 377 41.07 -17.29 -0.14
C PRO A 377 41.73 -16.59 -1.32
N ASP A 378 41.43 -17.00 -2.55
CA ASP A 378 41.85 -16.38 -3.82
C ASP A 378 40.89 -15.28 -4.29
N GLY A 379 39.86 -14.97 -3.50
CA GLY A 379 38.83 -13.98 -3.83
C GLY A 379 37.83 -14.47 -4.89
N ARG A 380 37.81 -15.77 -5.21
CA ARG A 380 36.92 -16.33 -6.24
C ARG A 380 35.96 -17.34 -5.62
N PHE A 381 34.69 -17.25 -6.01
CA PHE A 381 33.71 -18.23 -5.61
C PHE A 381 34.03 -19.60 -6.23
N GLY A 382 33.90 -20.67 -5.45
CA GLY A 382 34.09 -22.04 -5.92
C GLY A 382 33.01 -22.97 -5.38
N TRP A 383 32.21 -23.55 -6.27
CA TRP A 383 31.17 -24.51 -5.93
C TRP A 383 31.71 -25.74 -5.19
N ASP A 384 32.88 -26.24 -5.60
CA ASP A 384 33.64 -27.28 -4.90
C ASP A 384 33.85 -26.99 -3.41
N ARG A 385 34.17 -25.73 -3.11
CA ARG A 385 34.46 -25.30 -1.74
C ARG A 385 33.18 -25.17 -0.93
N LEU A 386 32.12 -24.67 -1.55
CA LEU A 386 30.80 -24.66 -0.94
C LEU A 386 30.33 -26.09 -0.65
N GLU A 387 30.44 -27.01 -1.60
CA GLU A 387 30.07 -28.41 -1.44
C GLU A 387 30.79 -29.08 -0.25
N ARG A 388 32.11 -28.87 -0.12
CA ARG A 388 32.87 -29.34 1.05
C ARG A 388 32.38 -28.71 2.35
N ALA A 389 32.03 -27.43 2.35
CA ALA A 389 31.50 -26.75 3.52
C ALA A 389 30.13 -27.30 3.94
N LEU A 390 29.22 -27.53 2.99
CA LEU A 390 27.93 -28.17 3.22
C LEU A 390 28.10 -29.60 3.80
N ALA A 391 29.07 -30.36 3.30
CA ALA A 391 29.35 -31.70 3.79
C ALA A 391 29.94 -31.69 5.22
N ALA A 392 30.82 -30.73 5.51
CA ALA A 392 31.48 -30.57 6.82
C ALA A 392 30.53 -30.03 7.92
N LYS A 393 29.49 -29.28 7.53
CA LYS A 393 28.44 -28.71 8.43
C LYS A 393 28.93 -27.80 9.56
N SER A 394 30.23 -27.61 9.74
CA SER A 394 30.80 -26.83 10.84
C SER A 394 32.11 -26.18 10.44
N TRP A 395 32.34 -24.97 10.96
CA TRP A 395 33.54 -24.20 10.70
C TRP A 395 34.81 -24.87 11.25
N ALA A 396 34.71 -25.58 12.38
CA ALA A 396 35.84 -26.31 12.96
C ALA A 396 36.40 -27.37 12.00
N GLN A 397 35.53 -28.11 11.30
CA GLN A 397 35.95 -29.12 10.31
C GLN A 397 36.55 -28.50 9.04
N LEU A 398 36.31 -27.21 8.81
CA LEU A 398 36.91 -26.43 7.71
C LEU A 398 38.22 -25.76 8.11
N GLY A 399 38.74 -26.02 9.31
CA GLY A 399 39.96 -25.40 9.83
C GLY A 399 39.77 -23.95 10.27
N ALA A 400 38.53 -23.52 10.49
CA ALA A 400 38.18 -22.19 10.97
C ALA A 400 37.87 -22.20 12.48
N PRO A 401 37.76 -21.01 13.13
CA PRO A 401 37.46 -20.93 14.56
C PRO A 401 36.18 -21.69 14.94
N ALA A 402 36.29 -22.61 15.90
CA ALA A 402 35.15 -23.40 16.38
C ALA A 402 34.02 -22.54 16.97
N ALA A 403 34.35 -21.34 17.47
CA ALA A 403 33.38 -20.37 17.97
C ALA A 403 32.39 -19.86 16.91
N TRP A 404 32.65 -20.08 15.62
CA TRP A 404 31.71 -19.75 14.54
C TRP A 404 30.59 -20.79 14.39
N GLY A 405 30.69 -21.96 15.01
CA GLY A 405 29.61 -22.95 15.04
C GLY A 405 29.39 -23.69 13.72
N SER A 406 28.12 -23.87 13.37
CA SER A 406 27.68 -24.51 12.13
C SER A 406 28.08 -23.70 10.90
N PHE A 407 28.25 -24.39 9.78
CA PHE A 407 28.34 -23.72 8.48
C PHE A 407 26.93 -23.66 7.88
N ASP A 408 26.45 -22.44 7.61
CA ASP A 408 25.08 -22.21 7.16
C ASP A 408 25.07 -21.51 5.79
N PHE A 409 24.56 -22.23 4.79
CA PHE A 409 24.34 -21.73 3.44
C PHE A 409 22.87 -21.40 3.21
N ALA A 410 22.61 -20.24 2.61
CA ALA A 410 21.26 -19.78 2.34
C ALA A 410 21.00 -19.59 0.83
N MET A 411 19.81 -19.97 0.40
CA MET A 411 19.31 -19.72 -0.95
C MET A 411 17.79 -19.60 -0.89
N SER A 412 17.19 -19.01 -1.92
CA SER A 412 15.72 -18.95 -2.02
C SER A 412 15.15 -20.29 -2.45
N ASP A 413 13.88 -20.53 -2.14
CA ASP A 413 13.19 -21.79 -2.42
C ASP A 413 13.10 -22.03 -3.94
N PRO A 414 13.73 -23.10 -4.48
CA PRO A 414 13.72 -23.39 -5.92
C PRO A 414 12.32 -23.77 -6.45
N THR A 415 11.35 -24.07 -5.58
CA THR A 415 9.96 -24.28 -6.00
C THR A 415 9.20 -22.97 -6.23
N ARG A 416 9.72 -21.84 -5.73
CA ARG A 416 9.03 -20.54 -5.72
C ARG A 416 9.82 -19.39 -6.38
N SER A 417 11.14 -19.49 -6.39
CA SER A 417 12.07 -18.44 -6.80
C SER A 417 13.00 -18.91 -7.94
N SER A 418 13.15 -18.05 -8.95
CA SER A 418 14.05 -18.30 -10.09
C SER A 418 15.51 -18.36 -9.65
N SER A 419 15.98 -17.49 -8.74
CA SER A 419 17.37 -17.57 -8.23
C SER A 419 17.64 -18.88 -7.50
N GLY A 420 16.63 -19.46 -6.85
CA GLY A 420 16.72 -20.78 -6.23
C GLY A 420 16.92 -21.89 -7.28
N GLN A 421 16.12 -21.84 -8.36
CA GLN A 421 16.25 -22.77 -9.48
C GLN A 421 17.63 -22.66 -10.17
N LEU A 422 18.11 -21.44 -10.38
CA LEU A 422 19.41 -21.19 -11.00
C LEU A 422 20.58 -21.61 -10.10
N THR A 423 20.47 -21.39 -8.79
CA THR A 423 21.44 -21.91 -7.79
C THR A 423 21.50 -23.43 -7.86
N LEU A 424 20.34 -24.10 -7.85
CA LEU A 424 20.24 -25.55 -7.92
C LEU A 424 20.84 -26.09 -9.22
N ALA A 425 20.59 -25.41 -10.35
CA ALA A 425 21.13 -25.78 -11.65
C ALA A 425 22.66 -25.62 -11.73
N LEU A 426 23.22 -24.51 -11.26
CA LEU A 426 24.67 -24.32 -11.21
C LEU A 426 25.34 -25.30 -10.25
N PHE A 427 24.79 -25.46 -9.05
CA PHE A 427 25.30 -26.40 -8.06
C PHE A 427 25.27 -27.84 -8.59
N ALA A 428 24.24 -28.23 -9.33
CA ALA A 428 24.20 -29.55 -9.97
C ALA A 428 25.22 -29.67 -11.12
N ALA A 429 25.31 -28.66 -11.99
CA ALA A 429 26.08 -28.70 -13.23
C ALA A 429 27.62 -28.63 -13.04
N ASP A 430 28.10 -28.03 -11.95
CA ASP A 430 29.52 -27.73 -11.70
C ASP A 430 30.51 -28.92 -11.84
N LYS A 431 30.03 -30.17 -11.83
CA LYS A 431 30.86 -31.38 -11.99
C LYS A 431 30.39 -32.38 -13.04
N THR A 432 29.21 -32.19 -13.61
CA THR A 432 28.57 -33.22 -14.42
C THR A 432 28.13 -32.66 -15.76
N ALA A 433 28.76 -33.14 -16.84
CA ALA A 433 28.20 -33.06 -18.19
C ALA A 433 27.05 -34.07 -18.41
N ILE A 434 26.56 -34.69 -17.32
CA ILE A 434 25.57 -35.76 -17.32
C ILE A 434 24.21 -35.15 -16.99
N GLY A 435 23.15 -35.59 -17.67
CA GLY A 435 21.81 -35.02 -17.54
C GLY A 435 21.26 -35.00 -16.11
N PRO A 436 20.24 -34.16 -15.84
CA PRO A 436 19.74 -33.86 -14.49
C PRO A 436 19.23 -35.09 -13.71
N GLY A 437 18.95 -36.22 -14.37
CA GLY A 437 18.50 -37.46 -13.71
C GLY A 437 19.61 -38.38 -13.19
N SER A 438 20.89 -38.05 -13.35
CA SER A 438 22.00 -38.94 -12.94
C SER A 438 22.13 -39.09 -11.41
N ALA A 439 22.65 -40.23 -10.94
CA ALA A 439 22.85 -40.48 -9.51
C ALA A 439 23.71 -39.40 -8.82
N ALA A 440 24.74 -38.90 -9.51
CA ALA A 440 25.59 -37.83 -9.01
C ALA A 440 24.82 -36.51 -8.82
N VAL A 441 23.95 -36.15 -9.76
CA VAL A 441 23.09 -34.96 -9.62
C VAL A 441 22.11 -35.15 -8.47
N GLN A 442 21.50 -36.33 -8.34
CA GLN A 442 20.56 -36.63 -7.24
C GLN A 442 21.23 -36.47 -5.85
N GLU A 443 22.45 -36.97 -5.69
CA GLU A 443 23.20 -36.86 -4.43
C GLU A 443 23.55 -35.40 -4.09
N ARG A 444 23.97 -34.61 -5.08
CA ARG A 444 24.25 -33.17 -4.90
C ARG A 444 23.00 -32.38 -4.56
N VAL A 445 21.90 -32.62 -5.27
CA VAL A 445 20.61 -31.99 -4.95
C VAL A 445 20.18 -32.35 -3.52
N ALA A 446 20.34 -33.61 -3.12
CA ALA A 446 20.07 -34.05 -1.75
C ALA A 446 21.00 -33.39 -0.72
N LEU A 447 22.27 -33.11 -1.08
CA LEU A 447 23.21 -32.37 -0.23
C LEU A 447 22.78 -30.94 -0.03
N LEU A 448 22.39 -30.26 -1.10
CA LEU A 448 21.93 -28.90 -1.00
C LEU A 448 20.64 -28.83 -0.18
N ARG A 449 19.67 -29.71 -0.45
CA ARG A 449 18.37 -29.75 0.22
C ARG A 449 18.45 -29.95 1.73
N ARG A 450 19.32 -30.84 2.20
CA ARG A 450 19.53 -31.12 3.64
C ARG A 450 20.30 -30.02 4.36
N SER A 451 20.99 -29.15 3.62
CA SER A 451 21.85 -28.10 4.17
C SER A 451 21.19 -26.72 4.16
N VAL A 452 20.03 -26.58 3.51
CA VAL A 452 19.29 -25.31 3.44
C VAL A 452 18.04 -25.41 4.31
N TYR A 453 18.00 -24.59 5.37
CA TYR A 453 16.89 -24.54 6.31
C TYR A 453 15.85 -23.48 5.90
N GLN A 454 14.59 -23.91 5.72
CA GLN A 454 13.43 -23.05 5.42
C GLN A 454 13.72 -21.93 4.40
N PRO A 455 14.07 -22.28 3.14
CA PRO A 455 14.50 -21.29 2.17
C PRO A 455 13.40 -20.24 1.90
N PRO A 456 13.73 -18.93 1.89
CA PRO A 456 12.75 -17.87 1.65
C PRO A 456 12.15 -17.93 0.25
N ARG A 457 10.92 -17.43 0.11
CA ARG A 457 10.15 -17.50 -1.16
C ARG A 457 10.71 -16.68 -2.34
N SER A 458 11.66 -15.78 -2.09
CA SER A 458 12.21 -14.85 -3.08
C SER A 458 13.59 -14.37 -2.67
N THR A 459 14.41 -13.97 -3.65
CA THR A 459 15.78 -13.51 -3.44
C THR A 459 15.88 -12.28 -2.55
N ASP A 460 14.96 -11.33 -2.71
CA ASP A 460 15.00 -10.09 -1.93
C ASP A 460 14.71 -10.34 -0.44
N VAL A 461 13.70 -11.16 -0.15
CA VAL A 461 13.41 -11.60 1.23
C VAL A 461 14.60 -12.35 1.84
N LEU A 462 15.22 -13.26 1.07
CA LEU A 462 16.44 -13.94 1.50
C LEU A 462 17.55 -12.95 1.90
N LEU A 463 17.81 -11.94 1.08
CA LEU A 463 18.87 -10.98 1.37
C LEU A 463 18.55 -10.10 2.58
N GLN A 464 17.30 -9.68 2.74
CA GLN A 464 16.86 -8.95 3.93
C GLN A 464 17.06 -9.78 5.20
N GLU A 465 16.69 -11.06 5.18
CA GLU A 465 16.90 -11.98 6.31
C GLU A 465 18.39 -12.20 6.58
N PHE A 466 19.21 -12.43 5.55
CA PHE A 466 20.67 -12.57 5.67
C PHE A 466 21.29 -11.35 6.35
N ILE A 467 20.91 -10.13 5.92
CA ILE A 467 21.40 -8.88 6.51
C ILE A 467 20.91 -8.69 7.94
N ALA A 468 19.63 -8.95 8.22
CA ALA A 468 19.05 -8.73 9.55
C ALA A 468 19.64 -9.66 10.60
N ARG A 469 19.87 -10.92 10.22
CA ARG A 469 20.36 -11.98 11.10
C ARG A 469 21.88 -11.99 11.28
N GLY A 470 22.61 -11.58 10.25
CA GLY A 470 24.07 -11.42 10.34
C GLY A 470 24.85 -12.75 10.33
N PRO A 471 26.15 -12.71 10.69
CA PRO A 471 27.10 -13.83 10.51
C PRO A 471 26.93 -15.00 11.48
N ASN A 472 25.97 -14.94 12.40
CA ASN A 472 25.67 -16.03 13.33
C ASN A 472 24.60 -16.99 12.79
N ASP A 473 23.79 -16.56 11.82
CA ASP A 473 22.65 -17.35 11.31
C ASP A 473 22.83 -17.79 9.86
N ALA A 474 23.65 -17.08 9.07
CA ALA A 474 23.98 -17.47 7.70
C ALA A 474 25.35 -16.94 7.30
N ASP A 475 26.16 -17.79 6.65
CA ASP A 475 27.54 -17.47 6.29
C ASP A 475 27.68 -17.00 4.84
N VAL A 476 26.98 -17.69 3.95
CA VAL A 476 27.05 -17.52 2.49
C VAL A 476 25.65 -17.64 1.91
N ALA A 477 25.32 -16.80 0.93
CA ALA A 477 24.07 -16.93 0.19
C ALA A 477 24.26 -16.73 -1.31
N THR A 478 23.42 -17.35 -2.13
CA THR A 478 23.30 -17.04 -3.56
C THR A 478 22.10 -16.11 -3.79
N VAL A 479 22.37 -14.98 -4.45
CA VAL A 479 21.38 -13.90 -4.69
C VAL A 479 21.60 -13.30 -6.07
N TYR A 480 20.69 -12.43 -6.52
CA TYR A 480 20.92 -11.63 -7.72
C TYR A 480 21.86 -10.47 -7.42
N GLU A 481 22.71 -10.15 -8.40
CA GLU A 481 23.61 -8.99 -8.36
C GLU A 481 22.86 -7.71 -8.03
N SER A 482 21.65 -7.52 -8.58
CA SER A 482 20.88 -6.29 -8.41
C SER A 482 20.56 -6.01 -6.95
N VAL A 483 19.98 -7.00 -6.26
CA VAL A 483 19.66 -6.87 -4.84
C VAL A 483 20.92 -6.82 -3.97
N ALA A 484 21.97 -7.58 -4.34
CA ALA A 484 23.25 -7.57 -3.61
C ALA A 484 23.94 -6.21 -3.66
N LEU A 485 23.93 -5.53 -4.81
CA LEU A 485 24.47 -4.19 -4.97
C LEU A 485 23.59 -3.16 -4.26
N TYR A 486 22.28 -3.20 -4.47
CA TYR A 486 21.35 -2.23 -3.92
C TYR A 486 21.33 -2.22 -2.37
N ARG A 487 21.44 -3.39 -1.74
CA ARG A 487 21.40 -3.53 -0.27
C ARG A 487 22.79 -3.57 0.39
N TRP A 488 23.86 -3.32 -0.36
CA TRP A 488 25.21 -3.43 0.18
C TRP A 488 25.46 -2.48 1.36
N GLU A 489 25.08 -1.20 1.23
CA GLU A 489 25.19 -0.22 2.33
C GLU A 489 24.33 -0.60 3.55
N GLN A 490 23.13 -1.15 3.32
CA GLN A 490 22.25 -1.65 4.38
C GLN A 490 22.93 -2.73 5.22
N SER A 491 23.73 -3.60 4.60
CA SER A 491 24.46 -4.64 5.31
C SER A 491 25.52 -4.08 6.26
N ALA A 492 26.25 -3.03 5.84
CA ALA A 492 27.21 -2.34 6.68
C ALA A 492 26.53 -1.62 7.86
N ALA A 493 25.39 -0.94 7.60
CA ALA A 493 24.63 -0.24 8.62
C ALA A 493 24.11 -1.18 9.72
N ASN A 494 23.66 -2.38 9.34
CA ASN A 494 23.05 -3.33 10.27
C ASN A 494 24.08 -4.19 11.02
N GLN A 495 25.15 -4.62 10.37
CA GLN A 495 26.11 -5.59 10.92
C GLN A 495 27.49 -4.99 11.23
N GLY A 496 27.66 -3.67 11.05
CA GLY A 496 28.93 -2.95 11.24
C GLY A 496 29.98 -3.23 10.16
N LYS A 497 29.75 -4.23 9.31
CA LYS A 497 30.59 -4.59 8.16
C LYS A 497 29.71 -5.10 7.02
N PRO A 498 29.96 -4.69 5.77
CA PRO A 498 29.22 -5.22 4.65
C PRO A 498 29.70 -6.63 4.26
N TYR A 499 28.81 -7.40 3.62
CA TYR A 499 29.22 -8.63 2.94
C TYR A 499 30.10 -8.33 1.71
N GLY A 500 30.89 -9.32 1.29
CA GLY A 500 31.56 -9.32 -0.01
C GLY A 500 30.67 -9.91 -1.10
N ILE A 501 30.83 -9.44 -2.34
CA ILE A 501 30.13 -9.98 -3.52
C ILE A 501 31.11 -10.81 -4.34
N PHE A 502 30.73 -12.04 -4.68
CA PHE A 502 31.53 -12.98 -5.44
C PHE A 502 30.75 -13.45 -6.67
N TYR A 503 31.23 -13.12 -7.87
CA TYR A 503 30.60 -13.57 -9.10
C TYR A 503 30.83 -15.06 -9.30
N LEU A 504 29.78 -15.77 -9.68
CA LEU A 504 29.84 -17.18 -10.02
C LEU A 504 30.44 -17.32 -11.42
N ASP A 505 31.30 -18.31 -11.63
CA ASP A 505 31.84 -18.63 -12.95
C ASP A 505 31.78 -20.15 -13.20
N PRO A 506 30.87 -20.64 -14.07
CA PRO A 506 29.90 -19.86 -14.85
C PRO A 506 28.76 -19.26 -14.02
N THR A 507 28.04 -18.29 -14.59
CA THR A 507 26.77 -17.74 -14.07
C THR A 507 25.68 -17.74 -15.15
N PHE A 508 24.44 -17.44 -14.75
CA PHE A 508 23.31 -17.19 -15.64
C PHE A 508 22.99 -15.69 -15.67
N GLU A 509 22.86 -15.12 -16.87
CA GLU A 509 22.20 -13.83 -17.05
C GLU A 509 20.70 -14.06 -17.01
N THR A 510 20.03 -13.31 -16.15
CA THR A 510 18.58 -13.35 -15.98
C THR A 510 18.01 -12.06 -16.53
N VAL A 511 17.00 -12.18 -17.39
CA VAL A 511 16.34 -11.04 -18.03
C VAL A 511 14.89 -10.96 -17.57
N SER A 512 14.58 -9.96 -16.75
CA SER A 512 13.20 -9.66 -16.38
C SER A 512 12.47 -9.16 -17.62
N THR A 513 11.38 -9.83 -17.96
CA THR A 513 10.71 -9.69 -19.26
C THR A 513 9.24 -9.38 -19.03
N ALA A 514 8.72 -8.34 -19.67
CA ALA A 514 7.33 -7.95 -19.58
C ALA A 514 6.49 -8.63 -20.65
N ALA A 515 5.38 -9.24 -20.25
CA ALA A 515 4.36 -9.78 -21.14
C ALA A 515 3.03 -9.06 -20.93
N ILE A 516 2.36 -8.72 -22.03
CA ILE A 516 1.00 -8.17 -22.02
C ILE A 516 0.04 -9.32 -22.26
N VAL A 517 -0.76 -9.67 -21.26
CA VAL A 517 -1.66 -10.84 -21.31
C VAL A 517 -2.97 -10.51 -22.03
N ARG A 518 -3.57 -11.51 -22.68
CA ARG A 518 -4.86 -11.38 -23.39
C ARG A 518 -6.08 -11.59 -22.51
N ARG A 519 -5.98 -12.47 -21.51
CA ARG A 519 -7.13 -12.86 -20.67
C ARG A 519 -7.69 -11.64 -19.93
N ASP A 520 -8.97 -11.36 -20.14
CA ASP A 520 -9.73 -10.28 -19.48
C ASP A 520 -9.12 -8.88 -19.65
N VAL A 521 -8.35 -8.68 -20.73
CA VAL A 521 -7.72 -7.41 -21.09
C VAL A 521 -8.32 -6.97 -22.42
N ASP A 522 -8.88 -5.76 -22.49
CA ASP A 522 -9.37 -5.18 -23.74
C ASP A 522 -8.26 -4.48 -24.53
N SER A 523 -8.54 -4.07 -25.77
CA SER A 523 -7.57 -3.40 -26.64
C SER A 523 -7.04 -2.09 -26.06
N GLY A 524 -7.84 -1.36 -25.28
CA GLY A 524 -7.42 -0.14 -24.63
C GLY A 524 -6.47 -0.38 -23.45
N ALA A 525 -6.74 -1.41 -22.65
CA ALA A 525 -5.85 -1.84 -21.57
C ALA A 525 -4.53 -2.40 -22.13
N ALA A 526 -4.58 -3.15 -23.24
CA ALA A 526 -3.39 -3.61 -23.95
C ALA A 526 -2.54 -2.44 -24.47
N GLU A 527 -3.15 -1.38 -24.99
CA GLU A 527 -2.41 -0.19 -25.45
C GLU A 527 -1.78 0.61 -24.30
N ALA A 528 -2.50 0.73 -23.17
CA ALA A 528 -1.94 1.30 -21.94
C ALA A 528 -0.76 0.46 -21.41
N ALA A 529 -0.87 -0.86 -21.49
CA ALA A 529 0.20 -1.79 -21.15
C ALA A 529 1.42 -1.62 -22.06
N ARG A 530 1.23 -1.50 -23.38
CA ARG A 530 2.33 -1.23 -24.33
C ARG A 530 3.06 0.06 -24.00
N THR A 531 2.30 1.13 -23.78
CA THR A 531 2.85 2.43 -23.35
C THR A 531 3.73 2.28 -22.11
N PHE A 532 3.24 1.54 -21.10
CA PHE A 532 3.99 1.34 -19.87
C PHE A 532 5.28 0.54 -20.10
N VAL A 533 5.22 -0.55 -20.87
CA VAL A 533 6.42 -1.36 -21.17
C VAL A 533 7.42 -0.57 -22.03
N ASP A 534 6.97 0.25 -22.98
CA ASP A 534 7.81 1.16 -23.76
C ASP A 534 8.52 2.18 -22.87
N PHE A 535 7.80 2.73 -21.89
CA PHE A 535 8.35 3.65 -20.91
C PHE A 535 9.49 3.02 -20.10
N LEU A 536 9.36 1.75 -19.68
CA LEU A 536 10.38 1.09 -18.85
C LEU A 536 11.74 0.94 -19.56
N VAL A 537 11.76 0.80 -20.89
CA VAL A 537 12.99 0.58 -21.67
C VAL A 537 13.66 1.87 -22.14
N GLN A 538 13.04 3.03 -21.89
CA GLN A 538 13.63 4.33 -22.24
C GLN A 538 14.90 4.61 -21.41
N PRO A 539 15.89 5.34 -21.95
CA PRO A 539 17.19 5.56 -21.27
C PRO A 539 17.10 6.16 -19.87
N LYS A 540 16.16 7.10 -19.64
CA LYS A 540 15.98 7.72 -18.32
C LYS A 540 15.49 6.72 -17.28
N GLN A 541 14.63 5.80 -17.68
CA GLN A 541 14.04 4.75 -16.85
C GLN A 541 15.04 3.61 -16.62
N GLN A 542 15.81 3.25 -17.65
CA GLN A 542 16.94 2.33 -17.54
C GLN A 542 17.99 2.84 -16.54
N ALA A 543 18.25 4.15 -16.47
CA ALA A 543 19.12 4.71 -15.43
C ALA A 543 18.56 4.51 -14.00
N VAL A 544 17.23 4.48 -13.82
CA VAL A 544 16.62 4.13 -12.52
C VAL A 544 16.88 2.67 -12.19
N PHE A 545 16.73 1.75 -13.14
CA PHE A 545 17.10 0.34 -12.94
C PHE A 545 18.58 0.18 -12.54
N VAL A 546 19.49 0.91 -13.20
CA VAL A 546 20.93 0.91 -12.86
C VAL A 546 21.19 1.35 -11.43
N ARG A 547 20.52 2.41 -10.94
CA ARG A 547 20.63 2.86 -9.53
C ARG A 547 20.17 1.80 -8.52
N HIS A 548 19.31 0.87 -8.95
CA HIS A 548 18.85 -0.26 -8.15
C HIS A 548 19.65 -1.56 -8.45
N GLY A 549 20.84 -1.44 -9.04
CA GLY A 549 21.75 -2.57 -9.29
C GLY A 549 21.38 -3.45 -10.48
N PHE A 550 20.38 -3.10 -11.29
CA PHE A 550 20.08 -3.84 -12.50
C PHE A 550 20.97 -3.40 -13.66
N ARG A 551 21.38 -4.36 -14.49
CA ARG A 551 22.03 -4.08 -15.77
C ARG A 551 20.98 -3.67 -16.80
N PRO A 552 21.24 -2.66 -17.64
CA PRO A 552 20.25 -2.18 -18.61
C PRO A 552 20.07 -3.17 -19.75
N VAL A 553 18.87 -3.21 -20.33
CA VAL A 553 18.59 -3.93 -21.58
C VAL A 553 19.02 -3.13 -22.82
N ALA A 554 19.05 -1.80 -22.70
CA ALA A 554 19.57 -0.91 -23.73
C ALA A 554 21.11 -0.97 -23.73
N GLY A 555 21.70 -1.58 -24.77
CA GLY A 555 23.14 -1.89 -24.83
C GLY A 555 24.10 -0.69 -24.88
N ASN A 556 23.59 0.54 -24.94
CA ASN A 556 24.40 1.76 -24.98
C ASN A 556 24.53 2.47 -23.62
N LEU A 557 23.83 2.02 -22.58
CA LEU A 557 23.93 2.62 -21.25
C LEU A 557 25.05 1.93 -20.44
N ASP A 558 26.15 2.64 -20.22
CA ASP A 558 27.21 2.19 -19.32
C ASP A 558 26.79 2.33 -17.86
N VAL A 559 26.75 1.21 -17.13
CA VAL A 559 26.43 1.19 -15.70
C VAL A 559 27.39 2.04 -14.87
N GLY A 560 28.64 2.20 -15.31
CA GLY A 560 29.64 3.05 -14.64
C GLY A 560 29.43 4.55 -14.87
N SER A 561 28.60 4.94 -15.82
CA SER A 561 28.34 6.35 -16.16
C SER A 561 27.12 6.94 -15.44
N VAL A 562 26.22 6.10 -14.94
CA VAL A 562 24.96 6.56 -14.31
C VAL A 562 25.23 7.14 -12.93
N ASP A 563 24.70 8.34 -12.66
CA ASP A 563 24.77 8.95 -11.34
C ASP A 563 23.96 8.16 -10.31
N GLY A 564 24.56 7.90 -9.15
CA GLY A 564 23.99 7.03 -8.11
C GLY A 564 24.07 5.54 -8.43
N SER A 565 24.84 5.14 -9.45
CA SER A 565 25.08 3.74 -9.77
C SER A 565 25.90 3.04 -8.67
N PRO A 566 25.49 1.84 -8.19
CA PRO A 566 26.26 1.10 -7.20
C PRO A 566 27.63 0.67 -7.72
N TRP A 567 27.80 0.50 -9.03
CA TRP A 567 29.11 0.19 -9.63
C TRP A 567 30.12 1.35 -9.54
N ARG A 568 29.69 2.57 -9.19
CA ARG A 568 30.58 3.72 -8.96
C ARG A 568 31.00 3.88 -7.50
N GLN A 569 30.43 3.10 -6.58
CA GLN A 569 30.62 3.25 -5.13
C GLN A 569 31.85 2.50 -4.60
N GLY A 570 32.60 1.79 -5.45
CA GLY A 570 33.76 1.01 -5.01
C GLY A 570 33.39 -0.23 -4.19
N ILE A 571 32.18 -0.78 -4.37
CA ILE A 571 31.72 -1.99 -3.70
C ILE A 571 32.69 -3.15 -3.98
N PRO A 572 33.32 -3.76 -2.96
CA PRO A 572 34.25 -4.86 -3.15
C PRO A 572 33.63 -6.04 -3.91
N GLY A 573 34.29 -6.44 -4.99
CA GLY A 573 33.87 -7.54 -5.86
C GLY A 573 32.92 -7.14 -6.99
N ALA A 574 32.26 -5.98 -6.93
CA ALA A 574 31.35 -5.52 -7.99
C ALA A 574 32.07 -5.34 -9.34
N GLN A 575 31.45 -5.85 -10.41
CA GLN A 575 32.03 -5.83 -11.76
C GLN A 575 31.14 -5.00 -12.70
N SER A 576 31.58 -3.79 -13.08
CA SER A 576 30.86 -2.99 -14.09
C SER A 576 30.77 -3.73 -15.43
N ARG A 577 31.90 -4.33 -15.84
CA ARG A 577 31.99 -5.30 -16.94
C ARG A 577 32.12 -6.71 -16.39
N LEU A 578 31.12 -7.55 -16.67
CA LEU A 578 31.09 -8.94 -16.23
C LEU A 578 32.25 -9.72 -16.86
N GLN A 579 33.04 -10.39 -16.01
CA GLN A 579 34.17 -11.23 -16.44
C GLN A 579 33.82 -12.72 -16.47
N ALA A 580 32.79 -13.12 -15.72
CA ALA A 580 32.33 -14.51 -15.64
C ALA A 580 31.76 -14.99 -16.97
N ARG A 581 31.88 -16.30 -17.24
CA ARG A 581 31.22 -16.92 -18.38
C ARG A 581 29.72 -17.00 -18.13
N VAL A 582 28.95 -16.37 -19.01
CA VAL A 582 27.48 -16.42 -18.99
C VAL A 582 27.00 -17.64 -19.77
N LEU A 583 26.24 -18.50 -19.13
CA LEU A 583 25.55 -19.61 -19.77
C LEU A 583 24.13 -19.20 -20.18
N PRO A 584 23.57 -19.81 -21.24
CA PRO A 584 22.14 -19.70 -21.49
C PRO A 584 21.37 -20.29 -20.30
N PRO A 585 20.23 -19.71 -19.90
CA PRO A 585 19.42 -20.24 -18.81
C PRO A 585 18.97 -21.68 -19.11
N PRO A 586 18.85 -22.55 -18.09
CA PRO A 586 18.40 -23.92 -18.31
C PRO A 586 16.97 -23.92 -18.85
N ASN A 587 16.67 -24.82 -19.79
CA ASN A 587 15.31 -24.95 -20.31
C ASN A 587 14.32 -25.48 -19.24
N SER A 588 13.03 -25.34 -19.53
CA SER A 588 11.94 -25.71 -18.61
C SER A 588 11.99 -27.17 -18.17
N ALA A 589 12.40 -28.10 -19.05
CA ALA A 589 12.51 -29.52 -18.74
C ALA A 589 13.61 -29.82 -17.71
N VAL A 590 14.78 -29.20 -17.84
CA VAL A 590 15.88 -29.34 -16.87
C VAL A 590 15.48 -28.78 -15.51
N LEU A 591 14.86 -27.59 -15.48
CA LEU A 591 14.40 -26.97 -14.24
C LEU A 591 13.31 -27.79 -13.55
N ALA A 592 12.37 -28.36 -14.31
CA ALA A 592 11.33 -29.23 -13.79
C ALA A 592 11.90 -30.50 -13.13
N GLU A 593 12.89 -31.13 -13.76
CA GLU A 593 13.53 -32.33 -13.21
C GLU A 593 14.32 -32.02 -11.93
N LEU A 594 15.11 -30.92 -11.93
CA LEU A 594 15.85 -30.51 -10.73
C LEU A 594 14.91 -30.19 -9.56
N ARG A 595 13.79 -29.50 -9.82
CA ARG A 595 12.76 -29.25 -8.80
C ARG A 595 12.15 -30.54 -8.27
N ARG A 596 11.85 -31.50 -9.15
CA ARG A 596 11.35 -32.82 -8.75
C ARG A 596 12.34 -33.55 -7.85
N LEU A 597 13.64 -33.45 -8.13
CA LEU A 597 14.68 -34.03 -7.27
C LEU A 597 14.77 -33.31 -5.91
N TRP A 598 14.68 -31.99 -5.91
CA TRP A 598 14.65 -31.17 -4.69
C TRP A 598 13.49 -31.55 -3.76
N GLU A 599 12.30 -31.75 -4.30
CA GLU A 599 11.10 -32.14 -3.54
C GLU A 599 11.18 -33.56 -2.97
N ARG A 600 11.89 -34.47 -3.66
CA ARG A 600 12.05 -35.87 -3.22
C ARG A 600 13.17 -36.08 -2.22
N ALA A 601 14.16 -35.20 -2.20
CA ALA A 601 15.22 -35.23 -1.20
C ALA A 601 14.62 -34.84 0.16
N GLN A 602 14.34 -35.83 1.01
CA GLN A 602 13.94 -35.64 2.41
C GLN A 602 15.15 -35.68 3.34
#